data_AF-N9J9F3-F1
#
_entry.id   AF-N9J9F3-F1
#
_cell.length_a   1.000
_cell.length_b   1.000
_cell.length_c   1.000
_cell.angle_alpha   90.00
_cell.angle_beta   90.00
_cell.angle_gamma   90.00
#
_symmetry.space_group_name_H-M   'P 1'
#
loop_
_entity.id
_entity.type
_entity.pdbx_description
1 polymer ?
#
loop_
_entity_poly.entity_id
_entity_poly.type
_entity_poly.pdbx_seq_one_letter_code
_entity_poly.pdbx_strand_id
1 'polypeptide(L)' 'MTKQEAYELLGVNGVGLAKLLGIEPPAVYQWPNEKIPLAREYQIRDLANGKEPIKRTTSNA' A
#
# COMPACT_ATOMS: atom_id res chain seq x y z
N MET A 1 -8.84 -4.67 5.72
CA MET A 1 -8.25 -5.89 5.12
C MET A 1 -7.00 -6.33 5.89
N THR A 2 -6.63 -7.61 5.79
CA THR A 2 -5.36 -8.17 6.29
C THR A 2 -4.21 -7.89 5.31
N LYS A 3 -2.97 -8.14 5.71
CA LYS A 3 -1.81 -8.10 4.80
C LYS A 3 -1.95 -9.09 3.65
N GLN A 4 -2.46 -10.28 3.93
CA GLN A 4 -2.62 -11.34 2.96
C GLN A 4 -3.68 -10.99 1.91
N GLU A 5 -4.81 -10.44 2.34
CA GLU A 5 -5.85 -9.93 1.42
C GLU A 5 -5.31 -8.83 0.50
N ALA A 6 -4.44 -7.96 1.01
CA ALA A 6 -3.81 -6.92 0.19
C ALA A 6 -2.87 -7.50 -0.88
N TYR A 7 -2.12 -8.55 -0.54
CA TYR A 7 -1.25 -9.28 -1.47
C TYR A 7 -2.06 -9.92 -2.58
N GLU A 8 -3.14 -10.60 -2.23
CA GLU A 8 -4.03 -11.28 -3.16
C GLU A 8 -4.77 -10.29 -4.07
N LEU A 9 -5.28 -9.19 -3.51
CA LEU A 9 -6.00 -8.16 -4.25
C LEU A 9 -5.15 -7.52 -5.35
N LEU A 10 -3.85 -7.36 -5.10
CA LEU A 10 -2.91 -6.73 -6.05
C LEU A 10 -2.04 -7.74 -6.81
N GLY A 11 -2.13 -9.04 -6.50
CA GLY A 11 -1.29 -10.08 -7.09
C GLY A 11 0.20 -9.92 -6.78
N VAL A 12 0.55 -9.37 -5.61
CA VAL A 12 1.94 -9.09 -5.20
C VAL A 12 2.27 -9.72 -3.85
N ASN A 13 3.55 -9.79 -3.51
CA ASN A 13 4.01 -10.13 -2.16
C ASN A 13 4.35 -8.86 -1.35
N GLY A 14 4.84 -9.01 -0.11
CA GLY A 14 5.22 -7.88 0.75
C GLY A 14 6.22 -6.90 0.12
N VAL A 15 7.20 -7.41 -0.64
CA VAL A 15 8.19 -6.58 -1.35
C VAL A 15 7.52 -5.81 -2.50
N GLY A 16 6.67 -6.49 -3.29
CA GLY A 16 5.92 -5.86 -4.38
C GLY A 16 4.96 -4.79 -3.86
N LEU A 17 4.26 -5.06 -2.76
CA LEU A 17 3.37 -4.09 -2.11
C LEU A 17 4.14 -2.85 -1.65
N ALA A 18 5.31 -3.03 -1.03
CA ALA A 18 6.15 -1.93 -0.59
C ALA A 18 6.57 -1.03 -1.76
N LYS A 19 6.97 -1.64 -2.89
CA LYS A 19 7.30 -0.93 -4.14
C LYS A 19 6.13 -0.11 -4.68
N LEU A 20 4.91 -0.67 -4.71
CA LEU A 20 3.71 0.05 -5.17
C LEU A 20 3.35 1.23 -4.27
N LEU A 21 3.58 1.09 -2.96
CA LEU A 21 3.28 2.12 -1.98
C LEU A 21 4.41 3.16 -1.80
N GLY A 22 5.57 2.93 -2.42
CA GLY A 22 6.75 3.78 -2.28
C GLY A 22 7.34 3.78 -0.87
N ILE A 23 7.30 2.64 -0.19
CA ILE A 23 7.86 2.45 1.16
C ILE A 23 8.81 1.26 1.21
N GLU A 24 9.57 1.16 2.30
CA GLU A 24 10.49 0.05 2.52
C GLU A 24 9.76 -1.26 2.88
N PRO A 25 10.21 -2.44 2.40
CA PRO A 25 9.57 -3.72 2.71
C PRO A 25 9.36 -4.00 4.20
N PRO A 26 10.31 -3.70 5.12
CA PRO A 26 10.10 -3.84 6.56
C PRO A 26 8.85 -3.11 7.08
N ALA A 27 8.49 -1.96 6.51
CA ALA A 27 7.32 -1.20 6.93
C ALA A 27 6.01 -1.95 6.64
N VAL A 28 5.94 -2.72 5.55
CA VAL A 28 4.80 -3.58 5.24
C VAL A 28 4.73 -4.76 6.20
N TYR A 29 5.88 -5.41 6.46
CA TYR A 29 5.92 -6.57 7.35
C TYR A 29 5.51 -6.23 8.79
N GLN A 30 5.79 -5.00 9.24
CA GLN A 30 5.42 -4.50 10.56
C GLN A 30 3.93 -4.19 10.74
N TRP A 31 3.09 -4.22 9.69
CA TRP A 31 1.65 -3.99 9.90
C TRP A 31 1.01 -5.14 10.70
N PRO A 32 -0.05 -4.86 11.47
CA PRO A 32 -0.77 -5.90 12.19
C PRO A 32 -1.32 -6.96 11.23
N ASN A 33 -1.24 -8.24 11.61
CA ASN A 33 -1.72 -9.34 10.79
C ASN A 33 -3.25 -9.32 10.63
N GLU A 34 -3.96 -8.94 11.68
CA GLU A 34 -5.42 -8.90 11.72
C GLU A 34 -5.99 -7.77 10.85
N LYS A 35 -5.34 -6.60 10.86
CA LYS A 35 -5.82 -5.43 10.12
C LYS A 35 -4.71 -4.44 9.83
N ILE A 36 -4.52 -4.12 8.55
CA ILE A 36 -3.59 -3.07 8.14
C ILE A 36 -4.11 -1.69 8.54
N PRO A 37 -3.24 -0.66 8.65
CA PRO A 37 -3.69 0.70 8.92
C PRO A 37 -4.75 1.19 7.92
N LEU A 38 -5.80 1.85 8.40
CA LEU A 38 -6.94 2.28 7.58
C LEU A 38 -6.53 3.10 6.35
N ALA A 39 -5.57 4.02 6.50
CA ALA A 39 -5.05 4.81 5.39
C ALA A 39 -4.40 3.95 4.30
N ARG A 40 -3.71 2.87 4.67
CA ARG A 40 -3.09 1.93 3.72
C ARG A 40 -4.13 1.07 3.03
N GLU A 41 -5.18 0.68 3.74
CA GLU A 41 -6.32 -0.01 3.14
C GLU A 41 -6.96 0.82 2.01
N TYR A 42 -7.20 2.11 2.22
CA TYR A 42 -7.71 2.98 1.15
C TYR A 42 -6.72 3.09 -0.02
N GLN A 43 -5.43 3.29 0.26
CA GLN A 43 -4.41 3.38 -0.79
C GLN A 43 -4.32 2.10 -1.64
N ILE A 44 -4.41 0.93 -1.01
CA ILE A 44 -4.37 -0.38 -1.69
C ILE A 44 -5.63 -0.58 -2.53
N ARG A 45 -6.80 -0.19 -2.02
CA ARG A 45 -8.06 -0.21 -2.79
C ARG A 45 -7.99 0.73 -3.99
N ASP A 46 -7.39 1.91 -3.84
CA ASP A 46 -7.22 2.85 -4.95
C ASP A 46 -6.29 2.27 -6.02
N LEU A 47 -5.18 1.65 -5.63
CA LEU A 47 -4.28 0.94 -6.54
C LEU A 47 -4.99 -0.21 -7.29
N ALA A 48 -5.81 -1.00 -6.59
CA ALA A 48 -6.58 -2.09 -7.18
C ALA A 48 -7.63 -1.59 -8.19
N ASN A 49 -8.13 -0.37 -8.00
CA ASN A 49 -9.03 0.30 -8.94
C ASN A 49 -8.28 1.02 -10.09
N GLY A 50 -6.97 0.81 -10.23
CA GLY A 50 -6.15 1.44 -11.27
C GLY A 50 -5.86 2.93 -11.04
N LYS A 51 -6.08 3.45 -9.82
CA LYS A 51 -5.74 4.83 -9.50
C LYS A 51 -4.27 4.95 -9.13
N GLU A 52 -3.64 6.03 -9.59
CA GLU A 52 -2.26 6.34 -9.22
C GLU A 52 -2.18 7.05 -7.87
N PRO A 53 -1.13 6.79 -7.06
CA PRO A 53 -0.88 7.52 -5.82
C PRO A 53 -0.79 9.03 -6.07
N ILE A 54 -1.41 9.82 -5.19
CA ILE A 54 -1.30 11.29 -5.23
C ILE A 54 0.17 11.67 -4.99
N LYS A 55 0.87 12.03 -6.06
CA LYS A 55 2.22 12.55 -5.97
C LYS A 55 2.14 13.94 -5.37
N ARG A 56 2.78 14.15 -4.20
CA ARG A 56 2.93 15.49 -3.65
C ARG A 56 3.84 16.28 -4.60
N THR A 57 3.26 17.15 -5.40
CA THR A 57 4.01 18.23 -6.05
C THR A 57 4.33 19.24 -4.95
N THR A 58 5.56 19.22 -4.46
CA THR A 58 6.09 20.35 -3.69
C THR A 58 6.25 21.52 -4.66
N SER A 59 5.17 22.27 -4.91
CA SER A 59 5.29 23.64 -5.38
C SER A 59 5.91 24.43 -4.23
N ASN A 60 7.22 24.60 -4.26
CA ASN A 60 7.86 25.68 -3.52
C ASN A 60 7.40 26.98 -4.18
N ALA A 61 6.49 27.69 -3.52
CA ALA A 61 6.20 29.09 -3.79
C ALA A 61 7.17 29.95 -2.96
#